data_AF-Q4S3N6-F1
#
_entry.id   AF-Q4S3N6-F1
#
_cell.length_a   1.000
_cell.length_b   1.000
_cell.length_c   1.000
_cell.angle_alpha   90.00
_cell.angle_beta   90.00
_cell.angle_gamma   90.00
#
_symmetry.space_group_name_H-M   'P 1'
#
loop_
_entity.id
_entity.type
_entity.pdbx_description
1 polymer ?
#
loop_
_entity_poly.entity_id
_entity_poly.type
_entity_poly.pdbx_seq_one_letter_code
_entity_poly.pdbx_strand_id
1 'polypeptide(L)'
;MNSVLQSLLTLTPFVEELHTQSRLWYLYPPALPLILLAEVQSCLPSRNWARKEWTLVVFLTSVAGFHSEFRNDTQQDAHEFLSVVLQQLSSISGEMKSAAAAKTLSYTCPVEAHITFQMLNTRQCTGCGHKSERTETYLNLSLVPKDSVSQGLLEYLKAEQLEYKMRLRRFRIVAAAILLHPAQRADHSPAAV
;
A
#
# COMPACT_ATOMS: atom_id res chain seq x y z
N MET A 1 3.31 -15.48 3.11
CA MET A 1 2.24 -15.24 2.10
C MET A 1 0.85 -15.33 2.70
N ASN A 2 0.41 -16.50 3.20
CA ASN A 2 -0.97 -16.65 3.71
C ASN A 2 -1.32 -15.66 4.82
N SER A 3 -0.42 -15.47 5.80
CA SER A 3 -0.60 -14.47 6.88
C SER A 3 -0.84 -13.06 6.34
N VAL A 4 -0.04 -12.63 5.35
CA VAL A 4 -0.18 -11.34 4.68
C VAL A 4 -1.55 -11.20 4.01
N LEU A 5 -2.00 -12.23 3.29
CA LEU A 5 -3.32 -12.22 2.66
C LEU A 5 -4.44 -12.17 3.70
N GLN A 6 -4.35 -12.94 4.79
CA GLN A 6 -5.33 -12.86 5.88
C GLN A 6 -5.36 -11.45 6.48
N SER A 7 -4.21 -10.83 6.73
CA SER A 7 -4.13 -9.46 7.27
C SER A 7 -4.70 -8.42 6.31
N LEU A 8 -4.37 -8.48 5.02
CA LEU A 8 -4.87 -7.53 4.03
C LEU A 8 -6.39 -7.68 3.79
N LEU A 9 -6.86 -8.92 3.66
CA LEU A 9 -8.26 -9.23 3.32
C LEU A 9 -9.22 -9.20 4.51
N THR A 10 -8.73 -8.83 5.69
CA THR A 10 -9.54 -8.52 6.87
C THR A 10 -9.68 -7.02 7.11
N LEU A 11 -9.00 -6.18 6.31
CA LEU A 11 -9.18 -4.73 6.34
C LEU A 11 -10.50 -4.36 5.65
N THR A 12 -11.57 -4.17 6.44
CA THR A 12 -12.92 -3.90 5.93
C THR A 12 -12.98 -2.80 4.87
N PRO A 13 -12.39 -1.60 5.06
CA PRO A 13 -12.47 -0.53 4.06
C PRO A 13 -11.82 -0.92 2.72
N PHE A 14 -10.70 -1.64 2.78
CA PHE A 14 -10.01 -2.13 1.59
C PHE A 14 -10.84 -3.18 0.84
N VAL A 15 -11.48 -4.10 1.56
CA VAL A 15 -12.33 -5.15 0.98
C VAL A 15 -13.62 -4.58 0.40
N GLU A 16 -14.25 -3.63 1.08
CA GLU A 16 -15.44 -2.93 0.59
C GLU A 16 -15.14 -2.17 -0.70
N GLU A 17 -14.01 -1.46 -0.76
CA GLU A 17 -13.56 -0.79 -1.98
C GLU A 17 -13.31 -1.79 -3.10
N LEU A 18 -12.61 -2.88 -2.82
CA LEU A 18 -12.36 -3.94 -3.79
C LEU A 18 -13.68 -4.38 -4.45
N HIS A 19 -14.68 -4.76 -3.65
CA HIS A 19 -15.98 -5.24 -4.16
C HIS A 19 -16.85 -4.16 -4.81
N THR A 20 -16.73 -2.89 -4.40
CA THR A 20 -17.44 -1.77 -5.03
C THR A 20 -17.07 -1.63 -6.50
N GLN A 21 -15.82 -1.98 -6.86
CA GLN A 21 -15.32 -1.92 -8.24
C GLN A 21 -15.71 -3.17 -9.08
N SER A 22 -16.48 -4.12 -8.53
CA SER A 22 -16.76 -5.42 -9.18
C SER A 22 -17.44 -5.35 -10.54
N ARG A 23 -18.24 -4.30 -10.78
CA ARG A 23 -18.89 -4.06 -12.07
C ARG A 23 -17.90 -3.83 -13.21
N LEU A 24 -16.70 -3.30 -12.90
CA LEU A 24 -15.65 -3.03 -13.88
C LEU A 24 -14.80 -4.27 -14.20
N TRP A 25 -14.72 -5.22 -13.27
CA TRP A 25 -13.86 -6.40 -13.41
C TRP A 25 -14.12 -7.19 -14.69
N TYR A 26 -15.38 -7.50 -14.96
CA TYR A 26 -15.77 -8.35 -16.10
C TYR A 26 -15.74 -7.61 -17.44
N LEU A 27 -15.59 -6.29 -17.41
CA LEU A 27 -15.53 -5.47 -18.61
C LEU A 27 -14.10 -5.32 -19.13
N TYR A 28 -13.09 -5.61 -18.30
CA TYR A 28 -11.70 -5.22 -18.58
C TYR A 28 -10.68 -6.31 -18.20
N PRO A 29 -9.95 -6.89 -19.19
CA PRO A 29 -8.94 -7.92 -18.93
C PRO A 29 -7.86 -7.56 -17.89
N PRO A 30 -7.36 -6.31 -17.79
CA PRO A 30 -6.38 -5.93 -16.77
C PRO A 30 -6.86 -6.09 -15.32
N ALA A 31 -8.16 -6.24 -15.08
CA ALA A 31 -8.71 -6.40 -13.74
C ALA A 31 -8.41 -7.77 -13.09
N LEU A 32 -7.77 -8.70 -13.82
CA LEU A 32 -7.50 -10.06 -13.34
C LEU A 32 -6.89 -10.13 -11.91
N PRO A 33 -5.89 -9.32 -11.53
CA PRO A 33 -5.36 -9.33 -10.17
C PRO A 33 -6.39 -8.98 -9.09
N LEU A 34 -7.31 -8.04 -9.38
CA LEU A 34 -8.39 -7.66 -8.46
C LEU A 34 -9.41 -8.78 -8.33
N ILE A 35 -9.78 -9.42 -9.46
CA ILE A 35 -10.71 -10.54 -9.49
C ILE A 35 -10.17 -11.70 -8.63
N LEU A 36 -8.93 -12.12 -8.89
CA LEU A 36 -8.31 -13.23 -8.16
C LEU A 36 -8.21 -12.93 -6.67
N LEU A 37 -7.85 -11.70 -6.30
CA LEU A 37 -7.80 -11.30 -4.89
C LEU A 37 -9.18 -11.33 -4.23
N ALA A 38 -10.23 -10.87 -4.92
CA ALA A 38 -11.60 -10.92 -4.45
C ALA A 38 -12.11 -12.36 -4.32
N GLU A 39 -11.72 -13.26 -5.23
CA GLU A 39 -12.03 -14.68 -5.12
C GLU A 39 -11.36 -15.30 -3.90
N VAL A 40 -10.08 -15.01 -3.63
CA VAL A 40 -9.38 -15.46 -2.42
C VAL A 40 -10.14 -14.97 -1.19
N GLN A 41 -10.54 -13.70 -1.16
CA GLN A 41 -11.31 -13.10 -0.07
C GLN A 41 -12.65 -13.82 0.16
N SER A 42 -13.41 -14.07 -0.91
CA SER A 42 -14.70 -14.77 -0.84
C SER A 42 -14.56 -16.21 -0.33
N CYS A 43 -13.40 -16.83 -0.55
CA CYS A 43 -13.12 -18.17 -0.11
C CYS A 43 -12.71 -18.22 1.37
N LEU A 44 -12.28 -17.14 2.01
CA LEU A 44 -11.81 -17.13 3.41
C LEU A 44 -12.77 -17.85 4.40
N PRO A 45 -14.07 -17.57 4.44
CA PRO A 45 -15.00 -18.26 5.35
C PRO A 45 -15.39 -19.67 4.90
N SER A 46 -15.07 -20.08 3.67
CA SER A 46 -15.51 -21.35 3.10
C SER A 46 -14.89 -22.57 3.79
N ARG A 47 -15.64 -23.68 3.89
CA ARG A 47 -15.09 -24.99 4.29
C ARG A 47 -14.63 -25.84 3.10
N ASN A 48 -14.79 -25.36 1.87
CA ASN A 48 -14.32 -26.04 0.68
C ASN A 48 -12.81 -25.82 0.52
N TRP A 49 -12.03 -26.75 1.07
CA TRP A 49 -10.57 -26.72 1.02
C TRP A 49 -10.03 -26.74 -0.41
N ALA A 50 -10.58 -27.60 -1.28
CA ALA A 50 -10.12 -27.73 -2.66
C ALA A 50 -10.29 -26.41 -3.44
N ARG A 51 -11.41 -25.71 -3.25
CA ARG A 51 -11.64 -24.39 -3.85
C ARG A 51 -10.68 -23.34 -3.28
N LYS A 52 -10.49 -23.31 -1.95
CA LYS A 52 -9.54 -22.40 -1.29
C LYS A 52 -8.13 -22.56 -1.85
N GLU A 53 -7.66 -23.80 -1.90
CA GLU A 53 -6.34 -24.16 -2.40
C GLU A 53 -6.18 -23.73 -3.86
N TRP A 54 -7.16 -24.08 -4.71
CA TRP A 54 -7.13 -23.72 -6.12
C TRP A 54 -7.09 -22.19 -6.33
N THR A 55 -7.99 -21.44 -5.71
CA THR A 55 -8.05 -19.98 -5.84
C THR A 55 -6.76 -19.32 -5.32
N LEU A 56 -6.19 -19.84 -4.22
CA LEU A 56 -4.91 -19.37 -3.70
C LEU A 56 -3.77 -19.63 -4.69
N VAL A 57 -3.68 -20.84 -5.25
CA VAL A 57 -2.64 -21.19 -6.24
C VAL A 57 -2.73 -20.31 -7.48
N VAL A 58 -3.95 -20.07 -8.00
CA VAL A 58 -4.15 -19.20 -9.18
C VAL A 58 -3.73 -17.76 -8.85
N PHE A 59 -4.11 -17.24 -7.69
CA PHE A 59 -3.68 -15.91 -7.24
C PHE A 59 -2.15 -15.82 -7.10
N LEU A 60 -1.52 -16.76 -6.41
CA LEU A 60 -0.06 -16.77 -6.23
C LEU A 60 0.69 -16.92 -7.57
N THR A 61 0.12 -17.67 -8.52
CA THR A 61 0.66 -17.76 -9.89
C THR A 61 0.60 -16.41 -10.61
N SER A 62 -0.49 -15.65 -10.43
CA SER A 62 -0.59 -14.28 -10.95
C SER A 62 0.47 -13.35 -10.34
N VAL A 63 0.69 -13.44 -9.02
CA VAL A 63 1.75 -12.68 -8.33
C VAL A 63 3.13 -13.07 -8.86
N ALA A 64 3.41 -14.37 -9.01
CA ALA A 64 4.67 -14.88 -9.56
C ALA A 64 4.89 -14.48 -11.04
N GLY A 65 3.81 -14.31 -11.80
CA GLY A 65 3.85 -13.77 -13.16
C GLY A 65 4.22 -12.28 -13.20
N PHE A 66 3.87 -11.53 -12.16
CA PHE A 66 4.25 -10.13 -11.99
C PHE A 66 5.67 -9.97 -11.41
N HIS A 67 6.05 -10.82 -10.46
CA HIS A 67 7.39 -10.84 -9.88
C HIS A 67 7.89 -12.28 -9.66
N SER A 68 8.88 -12.68 -10.46
CA SER A 68 9.29 -14.08 -10.60
C SER A 68 9.91 -14.71 -9.35
N GLU A 69 10.31 -13.91 -8.36
CA GLU A 69 10.88 -14.43 -7.11
C GLU A 69 9.89 -15.30 -6.31
N PHE A 70 8.59 -15.04 -6.48
CA PHE A 70 7.51 -15.79 -5.83
C PHE A 70 7.11 -17.07 -6.58
N ARG A 71 7.85 -17.45 -7.62
CA ARG A 71 7.58 -18.65 -8.41
C ARG A 71 8.03 -19.94 -7.73
N ASN A 72 9.00 -19.85 -6.82
CA ASN A 72 9.58 -21.00 -6.16
C ASN A 72 8.94 -21.21 -4.79
N ASP A 73 8.82 -22.47 -4.37
CA ASP A 73 8.32 -22.88 -3.04
C ASP A 73 9.35 -22.65 -1.92
N THR A 74 10.05 -21.52 -1.97
CA THR A 74 11.05 -21.11 -0.97
C THR A 74 10.43 -20.18 0.06
N GLN A 75 11.07 -20.06 1.22
CA GLN A 75 10.69 -19.05 2.21
C GLN A 75 10.91 -17.65 1.62
N GLN A 76 9.93 -16.77 1.80
CA GLN A 76 9.95 -15.39 1.28
C GLN A 76 9.69 -14.39 2.40
N ASP A 77 10.20 -13.17 2.23
CA ASP A 77 9.90 -12.07 3.12
C ASP A 77 8.41 -11.67 2.99
N ALA A 78 7.74 -11.55 4.13
CA ALA A 78 6.33 -11.17 4.18
C ALA A 78 6.09 -9.71 3.76
N HIS A 79 7.03 -8.81 4.09
CA HIS A 79 6.98 -7.41 3.68
C HIS A 79 7.15 -7.29 2.16
N GLU A 80 8.13 -7.98 1.58
CA GLU A 80 8.35 -7.99 0.14
C GLU A 80 7.13 -8.54 -0.61
N PHE A 81 6.58 -9.66 -0.15
CA PHE A 81 5.35 -10.22 -0.72
C PHE A 81 4.18 -9.24 -0.66
N LEU A 82 3.97 -8.55 0.48
CA LEU A 82 2.92 -7.54 0.60
C LEU A 82 3.15 -6.39 -0.39
N SER A 83 4.38 -5.87 -0.48
CA SER A 83 4.73 -4.79 -1.39
C SER A 83 4.46 -5.17 -2.85
N VAL A 84 4.82 -6.40 -3.26
CA VAL A 84 4.56 -6.88 -4.62
C VAL A 84 3.08 -7.03 -4.90
N VAL A 85 2.29 -7.57 -3.97
CA VAL A 85 0.83 -7.66 -4.13
C VAL A 85 0.22 -6.27 -4.31
N LEU A 86 0.56 -5.32 -3.44
CA LEU A 86 0.04 -3.95 -3.53
C LEU A 86 0.49 -3.23 -4.81
N GLN A 87 1.72 -3.49 -5.26
CA GLN A 87 2.26 -2.93 -6.50
C GLN A 87 1.56 -3.50 -7.73
N GLN A 88 1.27 -4.80 -7.75
CA GLN A 88 0.51 -5.44 -8.82
C GLN A 88 -0.88 -4.81 -8.94
N LEU A 89 -1.60 -4.67 -7.82
CA LEU A 89 -2.94 -4.05 -7.81
C LEU A 89 -2.91 -2.57 -8.22
N SER A 90 -1.85 -1.84 -7.84
CA SER A 90 -1.70 -0.43 -8.21
C SER A 90 -1.27 -0.24 -9.66
N SER A 91 -0.53 -1.19 -10.24
CA SER A 91 0.00 -1.08 -11.61
C SER A 91 -1.09 -0.93 -12.67
N ILE A 92 -2.25 -1.57 -12.43
CA ILE A 92 -3.41 -1.52 -13.33
C ILE A 92 -4.31 -0.29 -13.10
N SER A 93 -4.01 0.55 -12.10
CA SER A 93 -4.85 1.70 -11.71
C SER A 93 -5.09 2.65 -12.87
N GLY A 94 -4.05 2.97 -13.65
CA GLY A 94 -4.16 3.85 -14.81
C GLY A 94 -5.11 3.29 -15.88
N GLU A 95 -4.90 2.02 -16.27
CA GLU A 95 -5.73 1.34 -17.27
C GLU A 95 -7.19 1.22 -16.80
N MET A 96 -7.42 0.87 -15.53
CA MET A 96 -8.75 0.78 -14.95
C MET A 96 -9.47 2.13 -14.90
N LYS A 97 -8.77 3.22 -14.58
CA LYS A 97 -9.33 4.59 -14.62
C LYS A 97 -9.73 4.98 -16.04
N SER A 98 -8.86 4.75 -17.03
CA SER A 98 -9.17 5.03 -18.44
C SER A 98 -10.34 4.20 -18.96
N ALA A 99 -10.36 2.91 -18.63
CA ALA A 99 -11.40 1.97 -18.97
C ALA A 99 -12.76 2.36 -18.36
N ALA A 100 -12.80 2.72 -17.08
CA ALA A 100 -14.01 3.20 -16.42
C ALA A 100 -14.52 4.50 -17.07
N ALA A 101 -13.62 5.47 -17.31
CA ALA A 101 -13.97 6.74 -17.93
C ALA A 101 -14.59 6.56 -19.33
N ALA A 102 -14.09 5.62 -20.13
CA ALA A 102 -14.65 5.30 -21.46
C ALA A 102 -16.10 4.75 -21.41
N LYS A 103 -16.57 4.31 -20.24
CA LYS A 103 -17.95 3.85 -20.00
C LYS A 103 -18.75 4.81 -19.11
N THR A 104 -18.24 6.01 -18.87
CA THR A 104 -18.85 6.98 -17.94
C THR A 104 -19.00 6.41 -16.52
N LEU A 105 -18.05 5.56 -16.13
CA LEU A 105 -17.92 5.01 -14.78
C LEU A 105 -16.69 5.62 -14.10
N SER A 106 -16.66 5.59 -12.77
CA SER A 106 -15.48 5.90 -11.98
C SER A 106 -14.82 4.63 -11.49
N TYR A 107 -13.50 4.66 -11.36
CA TYR A 107 -12.73 3.62 -10.70
C TYR A 107 -11.86 4.25 -9.61
N THR A 108 -11.88 3.64 -8.43
CA THR A 108 -11.02 3.97 -7.31
C THR A 108 -10.07 2.80 -7.07
N CYS A 109 -8.76 3.05 -7.05
CA CYS A 109 -7.78 2.02 -6.74
C CYS A 109 -7.82 1.69 -5.24
N PRO A 110 -8.09 0.43 -4.83
CA PRO A 110 -8.18 0.09 -3.41
C PRO A 110 -6.91 0.37 -2.61
N VAL A 111 -5.74 0.22 -3.26
CA VAL A 111 -4.44 0.51 -2.63
C VAL A 111 -4.26 2.01 -2.40
N GLU A 112 -4.54 2.84 -3.42
CA GLU A 112 -4.44 4.31 -3.29
C GLU A 112 -5.42 4.84 -2.23
N ALA A 113 -6.63 4.30 -2.18
CA ALA A 113 -7.67 4.78 -1.28
C ALA A 113 -7.46 4.39 0.19
N HIS A 114 -6.96 3.17 0.45
CA HIS A 114 -7.02 2.59 1.82
C HIS A 114 -5.67 2.17 2.39
N ILE A 115 -4.61 2.11 1.59
CA ILE A 115 -3.29 1.64 2.03
C ILE A 115 -2.25 2.76 1.96
N THR A 116 -2.32 3.61 0.94
CA THR A 116 -1.32 4.68 0.78
C THR A 116 -1.52 5.84 1.74
N PHE A 117 -0.43 6.45 2.15
CA PHE A 117 -0.41 7.71 2.88
C PHE A 117 0.69 8.61 2.31
N GLN A 118 0.59 9.92 2.56
CA GLN A 118 1.60 10.88 2.14
C GLN A 118 2.51 11.22 3.30
N MET A 119 3.80 11.40 3.03
CA MET A 119 4.78 11.89 3.98
C MET A 119 5.47 13.13 3.44
N LEU A 120 5.45 14.21 4.21
CA LEU A 120 6.22 15.41 3.95
C LEU A 120 7.64 15.22 4.46
N ASN A 121 8.60 15.24 3.55
CA ASN A 121 10.02 15.12 3.84
C ASN A 121 10.70 16.49 3.70
N THR A 122 11.09 17.08 4.82
CA THR A 122 11.81 18.35 4.86
C THR A 122 13.31 18.11 5.03
N ARG A 123 14.10 18.60 4.08
CA ARG A 123 15.56 18.56 4.11
C ARG A 123 16.09 19.98 4.27
N GLN A 124 17.16 20.14 5.04
CA GLN A 124 17.86 21.41 5.21
C GLN A 124 19.34 21.24 4.93
N CYS A 125 19.91 22.13 4.11
CA CYS A 125 21.34 22.20 3.89
C CYS A 125 22.02 22.71 5.16
N THR A 126 23.02 21.98 5.68
CA THR A 126 23.74 22.40 6.89
C THR A 126 24.69 23.56 6.65
N GLY A 127 25.14 23.76 5.40
CA GLY A 127 26.06 24.82 5.03
C GLY A 127 25.40 26.19 4.83
N CYS A 128 24.28 26.22 4.08
CA CYS A 128 23.59 27.47 3.75
C CYS A 128 22.21 27.64 4.39
N GLY A 129 21.74 26.66 5.17
CA GLY A 129 20.44 26.71 5.84
C GLY A 129 19.22 26.58 4.93
N HIS A 130 19.40 26.49 3.61
CA HIS A 130 18.30 26.34 2.64
C HIS A 130 17.47 25.08 2.93
N LYS A 131 16.15 25.22 2.95
CA LYS A 131 15.19 24.14 3.16
C LYS A 131 14.54 23.75 1.85
N SER A 132 14.40 22.45 1.62
CA SER A 132 13.64 21.86 0.52
C SER A 132 12.63 20.89 1.09
N GLU A 133 11.42 20.91 0.55
CA GLU A 133 10.32 20.04 0.98
C GLU A 133 9.90 19.16 -0.18
N ARG A 134 9.61 17.90 0.12
CA ARG A 134 9.08 16.95 -0.86
C ARG A 134 8.02 16.08 -0.22
N THR A 135 6.85 16.05 -0.83
CA THR A 135 5.81 15.09 -0.45
C THR A 135 5.98 13.82 -1.27
N GLU A 136 5.99 12.69 -0.60
CA GLU A 136 6.15 11.35 -1.19
C GLU A 136 5.03 10.44 -0.68
N THR A 137 4.57 9.53 -1.53
CA THR A 137 3.54 8.54 -1.19
C THR A 137 4.21 7.26 -0.70
N TYR A 138 3.71 6.72 0.41
CA TYR A 138 4.22 5.52 1.07
C TYR A 138 3.10 4.48 1.21
N LEU A 139 3.48 3.20 1.22
CA LEU A 139 2.60 2.07 1.47
C LEU A 139 2.75 1.51 2.89
N ASN A 140 3.94 1.66 3.47
CA ASN A 140 4.28 1.13 4.79
C ASN A 140 5.42 1.94 5.43
N LEU A 141 5.62 1.76 6.74
CA LEU A 141 6.77 2.26 7.48
C LEU A 141 7.57 1.09 8.02
N SER A 142 8.87 1.07 7.74
CA SER A 142 9.79 0.07 8.27
C SER A 142 10.46 0.64 9.53
N LEU A 143 9.89 0.31 10.70
CA LEU A 143 10.36 0.82 11.99
C LEU A 143 11.50 -0.04 12.54
N VAL A 144 12.49 0.61 13.14
CA VAL A 144 13.50 -0.10 13.94
C VAL A 144 12.87 -0.53 15.26
N PRO A 145 13.02 -1.80 15.69
CA PRO A 145 12.51 -2.24 16.98
C PRO A 145 13.06 -1.39 18.14
N LYS A 146 12.14 -0.90 18.97
CA LYS A 146 12.41 -0.18 20.22
C LYS A 146 11.51 -0.76 21.32
N ASP A 147 11.53 -0.16 22.50
CA ASP A 147 10.73 -0.63 23.64
C ASP A 147 9.21 -0.51 23.37
N SER A 148 8.81 0.37 22.45
CA SER A 148 7.42 0.47 21.96
C SER A 148 7.36 0.88 20.48
N VAL A 149 6.22 0.58 19.84
CA VAL A 149 5.93 1.04 18.47
C VAL A 149 5.98 2.56 18.38
N SER A 150 5.43 3.26 19.38
CA SER A 150 5.47 4.73 19.45
C SER A 150 6.90 5.27 19.46
N GLN A 151 7.80 4.62 20.20
CA GLN A 151 9.21 5.01 20.24
C GLN A 151 9.93 4.68 18.94
N GLY A 152 9.63 3.56 18.30
CA GLY A 152 10.13 3.23 16.97
C GLY A 152 9.68 4.24 15.91
N LEU A 153 8.43 4.69 15.99
CA LEU A 153 7.89 5.74 15.13
C LEU A 153 8.55 7.09 15.39
N LEU A 154 8.70 7.48 16.66
CA LEU A 154 9.41 8.71 17.02
C LEU A 154 10.85 8.67 16.50
N GLU A 155 11.53 7.53 16.61
CA GLU A 155 12.87 7.37 16.07
C GLU A 155 12.89 7.52 14.55
N TYR A 156 11.97 6.86 13.83
CA TYR A 156 11.87 6.96 12.37
C TYR A 156 11.62 8.40 11.89
N LEU A 157 10.84 9.19 12.64
CA LEU A 157 10.51 10.57 12.30
C LEU A 157 11.56 11.58 12.77
N LYS A 158 12.58 11.16 13.54
CA LYS A 158 13.63 12.07 14.01
C LYS A 158 14.47 12.57 12.84
N ALA A 159 15.00 13.77 13.04
CA ALA A 159 15.91 14.41 12.11
C ALA A 159 17.22 13.60 11.97
N GLU A 160 17.39 12.88 10.87
CA GLU A 160 18.62 12.15 10.56
C GLU A 160 19.57 12.97 9.66
N GLN A 161 20.87 12.79 9.86
CA GLN A 161 21.89 13.31 8.94
C GLN A 161 22.00 12.36 7.76
N LEU A 162 21.65 12.81 6.56
CA LEU A 162 21.85 12.06 5.32
C LEU A 162 22.96 12.70 4.50
N GLU A 163 24.05 11.97 4.27
CA GLU A 163 25.08 12.41 3.32
C GLU A 163 24.59 12.14 1.89
N TYR A 164 24.19 13.19 1.16
CA TYR A 164 23.83 13.10 -0.25
C TYR A 164 24.95 13.67 -1.14
N LYS A 165 25.41 12.89 -2.12
CA LYS A 165 26.38 13.34 -3.13
C LYS A 165 25.69 14.16 -4.22
N MET A 166 25.55 15.46 -3.99
CA MET A 166 25.57 16.45 -5.07
C MET A 166 26.51 17.57 -4.66
N ARG A 167 27.64 17.72 -5.39
CA ARG A 167 28.63 18.81 -5.28
C ARG A 167 28.77 19.38 -3.84
N LEU A 168 29.50 18.67 -2.98
CA LEU A 168 30.11 19.20 -1.74
C LEU A 168 29.17 19.97 -0.77
N ARG A 169 27.91 19.55 -0.59
CA ARG A 169 27.05 20.10 0.48
C ARG A 169 26.36 18.99 1.28
N ARG A 170 26.50 19.03 2.61
CA ARG A 170 25.82 18.15 3.55
C ARG A 170 24.39 18.64 3.80
N PHE A 171 23.44 17.72 3.89
CA PHE A 171 22.03 17.99 4.19
C PHE A 171 21.60 17.18 5.42
N ARG A 172 20.63 17.69 6.18
CA ARG A 172 19.96 16.98 7.27
C ARG A 172 18.48 16.88 6.93
N ILE A 173 17.85 15.73 7.14
CA ILE A 173 16.39 15.68 7.25
C ILE A 173 16.05 16.36 8.57
N VAL A 174 15.15 17.34 8.54
CA VAL A 174 14.79 18.12 9.73
C VAL A 174 13.42 17.71 10.25
N ALA A 175 12.53 17.25 9.37
CA ALA A 175 11.22 16.77 9.75
C ALA A 175 10.69 15.79 8.70
N ALA A 176 10.10 14.69 9.16
CA ALA A 176 9.20 13.86 8.41
C ALA A 176 7.82 13.92 9.09
N ALA A 177 6.75 14.21 8.35
CA ALA A 177 5.40 14.28 8.90
C ALA A 177 4.42 13.48 8.03
N ILE A 178 3.67 12.57 8.66
CA ILE A 178 2.61 11.81 7.99
C ILE A 178 1.42 12.75 7.77
N LEU A 179 1.06 12.94 6.51
CA LEU A 179 -0.11 13.70 6.10
C LEU A 179 -1.31 12.75 6.04
N LEU A 180 -2.19 12.84 7.03
CA LEU A 180 -3.46 12.12 7.02
C LEU A 180 -4.37 12.65 5.91
N HIS A 181 -4.98 11.74 5.15
CA HIS A 181 -5.94 12.07 4.09
C HIS A 181 -7.14 12.83 4.69
N PRO A 182 -7.71 13.86 4.03
CA PRO A 182 -8.81 14.67 4.58
C PRO A 182 -10.03 13.86 5.05
N ALA A 183 -10.27 12.69 4.46
CA ALA A 183 -11.38 11.79 4.80
C ALA A 183 -11.31 11.21 6.23
N GLN A 184 -10.16 11.24 6.90
CA GLN A 184 -9.98 10.71 8.27
C GLN A 184 -10.03 11.79 9.36
N ARG A 185 -10.28 13.07 9.04
CA ARG A 185 -10.39 14.14 10.05
C ARG A 185 -11.79 14.32 10.64
N ALA A 186 -12.79 13.63 10.09
CA ALA A 186 -14.19 13.84 10.46
C ALA A 186 -14.67 12.80 11.50
N ASP A 187 -14.07 12.72 12.69
CA ASP A 187 -14.77 12.09 13.82
C ASP A 187 -14.34 12.48 15.25
N HIS A 188 -13.53 13.54 15.41
CA HIS A 188 -13.19 14.04 16.75
C HIS A 188 -13.49 15.52 16.86
N SER A 189 -14.78 15.85 16.94
CA SER A 189 -15.23 17.09 17.55
C SER A 189 -15.57 16.78 19.01
N PRO A 190 -14.89 17.37 20.00
CA PRO A 190 -15.30 17.23 21.40
C PRO A 190 -16.63 17.97 21.59
N ALA A 191 -17.64 17.25 22.08
CA ALA A 191 -18.88 17.85 22.55
C ALA A 191 -18.54 18.91 23.60
N ALA A 192 -18.78 20.18 23.26
CA ALA A 192 -18.75 21.26 24.23
C ALA A 192 -19.96 21.12 25.15
N VAL A 193 -19.68 21.21 26.45
CA VAL A 193 -20.60 21.24 27.59
C VAL A 193 -21.62 22.38 27.45
#